data_AF-A0A5M3XWA8-F1
#
_entry.id   AF-A0A5M3XWA8-F1
#
_cell.length_a   1.000
_cell.length_b   1.000
_cell.length_c   1.000
_cell.angle_alpha   90.00
_cell.angle_beta   90.00
_cell.angle_gamma   90.00
#
_symmetry.space_group_name_H-M   'P 1'
#
loop_
_entity.id
_entity.type
_entity.pdbx_description
1 polymer ?
#
loop_
_entity_poly.entity_id
_entity_poly.type
_entity_poly.pdbx_seq_one_letter_code
_entity_poly.pdbx_strand_id
1 'polypeptide(L)'
;MSAEDGGQRWTGDRVVVRLESRTCGWCGLTMPYSGRGRPREYCSKSCRNRAWEVRSALRRQQRDVAAGTATVGPVREVVREFVVDPVADRAGPARVPGTTVEWLTMLGARAEQLHGGELRHRHWDHRRLWRALSEVAAALGQAHPGGLEALERRR
;
A
#
# COMPACT_ATOMS: atom_id res chain seq x y z
N MET A 1 -12.28 92.04 -4.18
CA MET A 1 -12.35 90.83 -5.03
C MET A 1 -11.50 89.78 -4.34
N SER A 2 -11.89 89.25 -3.18
CA SER A 2 -13.08 88.40 -2.91
C SER A 2 -13.02 87.11 -3.72
N ALA A 3 -12.56 86.03 -3.08
CA ALA A 3 -12.80 84.64 -3.48
C ALA A 3 -12.57 83.71 -2.26
N GLU A 4 -13.56 83.74 -1.36
CA GLU A 4 -14.20 82.60 -0.71
C GLU A 4 -13.33 81.48 -0.11
N ASP A 5 -13.07 81.62 1.20
CA ASP A 5 -12.75 80.54 2.14
C ASP A 5 -13.90 79.53 2.21
N GLY A 6 -13.84 78.51 1.35
CA GLY A 6 -14.71 77.33 1.39
C GLY A 6 -14.33 76.38 2.52
N GLY A 7 -14.56 76.80 3.77
CA GLY A 7 -14.39 75.99 4.97
C GLY A 7 -15.38 74.82 5.01
N GLN A 8 -15.04 73.71 4.34
CA GLN A 8 -15.79 72.46 4.42
C GLN A 8 -15.67 71.90 5.86
N ARG A 9 -16.74 72.12 6.64
CA ARG A 9 -16.90 71.61 7.99
C ARG A 9 -17.17 70.10 7.93
N TRP A 10 -16.14 69.29 8.16
CA TRP A 10 -16.26 67.84 8.34
C TRP A 10 -16.96 67.54 9.67
N THR A 11 -18.29 67.46 9.69
CA THR A 11 -19.04 66.81 10.78
C THR A 11 -19.03 65.31 10.54
N GLY A 12 -17.87 64.68 10.78
CA GLY A 12 -17.73 63.23 10.70
C GLY A 12 -18.13 62.58 12.01
N ASP A 13 -19.31 61.96 12.06
CA ASP A 13 -19.62 60.98 13.10
C ASP A 13 -18.58 59.87 13.05
N ARG A 14 -17.82 59.69 14.13
CA ARG A 14 -16.77 58.68 14.21
C ARG A 14 -17.42 57.35 14.56
N VAL A 15 -17.81 56.57 13.56
CA VAL A 15 -18.32 55.21 13.76
C VAL A 15 -17.19 54.33 14.30
N VAL A 16 -17.26 53.96 15.58
CA VAL A 16 -16.32 53.03 16.22
C VAL A 16 -16.86 51.61 16.07
N VAL A 17 -16.30 50.85 15.14
CA VAL A 17 -16.64 49.42 14.96
C VAL A 17 -15.85 48.60 15.97
N ARG A 18 -16.55 47.84 16.81
CA ARG A 18 -15.96 46.90 17.77
C ARG A 18 -16.25 45.47 17.34
N LEU A 19 -15.22 44.64 17.26
CA LEU A 19 -15.40 43.19 17.08
C LEU A 19 -15.98 42.61 18.38
N GLU A 20 -17.07 41.85 18.31
CA GLU A 20 -17.69 41.22 19.49
C GLU A 20 -17.45 39.71 19.52
N SER A 21 -17.52 39.05 18.37
CA SER A 21 -17.29 37.62 18.23
C SER A 21 -16.67 37.28 16.87
N ARG A 22 -16.08 36.08 16.78
CA ARG A 22 -15.49 35.56 15.54
C ARG A 22 -15.66 34.05 15.46
N THR A 23 -15.88 33.51 14.27
CA THR A 23 -15.94 32.06 14.05
C THR A 23 -14.54 31.45 13.93
N CYS A 24 -14.39 30.21 14.39
CA CYS A 24 -13.15 29.45 14.26
C CYS A 24 -12.88 29.12 12.79
N GLY A 25 -11.68 29.44 12.29
CA GLY A 25 -11.28 29.18 10.89
C GLY A 25 -11.15 27.69 10.50
N TRP A 26 -11.41 26.77 11.43
CA TRP A 26 -11.40 25.31 11.16
C TRP A 26 -12.79 24.68 11.34
N CYS A 27 -13.39 24.81 12.53
CA CYS A 27 -14.66 24.15 12.85
C CYS A 27 -15.89 25.07 12.80
N GLY A 28 -15.71 26.36 12.51
CA GLY A 28 -16.81 27.33 12.45
C GLY A 28 -17.36 27.80 13.81
N LEU A 29 -16.92 27.23 14.94
CA LEU A 29 -17.42 27.57 16.27
C LEU A 29 -17.28 29.08 16.56
N THR A 30 -18.38 29.71 16.99
CA THR A 30 -18.40 31.11 17.42
C THR A 30 -17.62 31.31 18.72
N MET A 31 -16.69 32.27 18.71
CA MET A 31 -15.82 32.61 19.83
C MET A 31 -16.08 34.04 20.27
N PRO A 32 -16.32 34.30 21.57
CA PRO A 32 -16.41 35.66 22.07
C PRO A 32 -15.04 36.34 22.00
N TYR A 33 -15.02 37.62 21.68
CA TYR A 33 -13.83 38.46 21.72
C TYR A 33 -13.94 39.47 22.85
N SER A 34 -13.04 39.39 23.82
CA SER A 34 -13.05 40.23 25.03
C SER A 34 -12.61 41.68 24.80
N GLY A 35 -12.27 42.07 23.57
CA GLY A 35 -11.83 43.41 23.24
C GLY A 35 -10.35 43.69 23.53
N ARG A 36 -9.59 42.74 24.10
CA ARG A 36 -8.17 42.91 24.40
C ARG A 36 -7.30 41.94 23.58
N GLY A 37 -6.18 42.46 23.08
CA GLY A 37 -5.17 41.67 22.36
C GLY A 37 -5.58 41.29 20.94
N ARG A 38 -4.79 40.45 20.27
CA ARG A 38 -5.11 39.99 18.91
C ARG A 38 -6.25 38.96 18.94
N PRO A 39 -7.36 39.14 18.19
CA PRO A 39 -8.41 38.14 18.11
C PRO A 39 -7.85 36.78 17.68
N ARG A 40 -8.22 35.72 18.41
CA ARG A 40 -7.83 34.36 18.06
C ARG A 40 -8.55 33.90 16.79
N GLU A 41 -7.83 33.21 15.93
CA GLU A 41 -8.35 32.67 14.67
C GLU A 41 -8.99 31.28 14.84
N TYR A 42 -8.56 30.54 15.87
CA TYR A 42 -9.00 29.18 16.16
C TYR A 42 -9.47 29.04 17.60
N CYS A 43 -10.48 28.20 17.84
CA CYS A 43 -11.04 27.98 19.19
C CYS A 43 -10.09 27.19 20.11
N SER A 44 -9.16 26.41 19.54
CA SER A 44 -8.22 25.60 20.30
C SER A 44 -6.93 25.33 19.54
N LYS A 45 -5.90 24.86 20.25
CA LYS A 45 -4.64 24.37 19.65
C LYS A 45 -4.89 23.22 18.67
N SER A 46 -5.84 22.33 18.97
CA SER A 46 -6.21 21.22 18.08
C SER A 46 -6.74 21.70 16.72
N CYS A 47 -7.65 22.68 16.72
CA CYS A 47 -8.16 23.27 15.47
C CYS A 47 -7.06 23.97 14.66
N ARG A 48 -6.13 24.66 15.35
CA ARG A 48 -4.96 25.27 14.71
C ARG A 48 -4.05 24.22 14.05
N ASN A 49 -3.80 23.10 14.73
CA ASN A 49 -2.95 22.04 14.22
C ASN A 49 -3.55 21.39 12.96
N ARG A 50 -4.85 21.04 12.98
CA ARG A 50 -5.53 20.49 11.80
C ARG A 50 -5.52 21.45 10.60
N ALA A 51 -5.78 22.74 10.84
CA ALA A 51 -5.70 23.76 9.80
C ALA A 51 -4.27 23.92 9.24
N TRP A 52 -3.24 23.72 10.07
CA TRP A 52 -1.85 23.70 9.62
C TRP A 52 -1.54 22.45 8.81
N GLU A 53 -1.99 21.27 9.24
CA GLU A 53 -1.78 19.99 8.56
C GLU A 53 -2.36 19.99 7.14
N VAL A 54 -3.62 20.42 6.98
CA VAL A 54 -4.27 20.53 5.65
C VAL A 54 -3.49 21.48 4.75
N ARG A 55 -3.13 22.67 5.25
CA ARG A 55 -2.34 23.64 4.47
C ARG A 55 -0.96 23.09 4.10
N SER A 56 -0.30 22.38 5.02
CA SER A 56 1.01 21.79 4.77
C SER A 56 0.94 20.63 3.77
N ALA A 57 -0.13 19.84 3.79
CA ALA A 57 -0.39 18.79 2.82
C ALA A 57 -0.61 19.37 1.41
N LEU A 58 -1.45 20.41 1.29
CA LEU A 58 -1.65 21.12 0.03
C LEU A 58 -0.34 21.71 -0.52
N ARG A 59 0.48 22.33 0.34
CA ARG A 59 1.80 22.84 -0.07
C ARG A 59 2.74 21.72 -0.54
N ARG A 60 2.68 20.52 0.06
CA ARG A 60 3.47 19.35 -0.40
C ARG A 60 3.02 18.93 -1.79
N GLN A 61 1.72 18.69 -1.96
CA GLN A 61 1.14 18.31 -3.25
C GLN A 61 1.47 19.32 -4.36
N GLN A 62 1.36 20.62 -4.08
CA GLN A 62 1.70 21.68 -5.04
C GLN A 62 3.18 21.63 -5.46
N ARG A 63 4.09 21.34 -4.52
CA ARG A 63 5.52 21.18 -4.85
C ARG A 63 5.76 19.94 -5.70
N ASP A 64 5.12 18.82 -5.38
CA ASP A 64 5.26 17.58 -6.15
C ASP A 64 4.76 17.77 -7.59
N VAL A 65 3.66 18.52 -7.75
CA VAL A 65 3.12 18.88 -9.06
C VAL A 65 4.06 19.81 -9.83
N ALA A 66 4.59 20.85 -9.18
CA ALA A 66 5.54 21.78 -9.80
C ALA A 66 6.87 21.09 -10.17
N ALA A 67 7.32 20.12 -9.36
CA ALA A 67 8.51 19.32 -9.61
C ALA A 67 8.29 18.23 -10.68
N GLY A 68 7.06 18.02 -11.14
CA GLY A 68 6.71 16.96 -12.08
C GLY A 68 6.76 15.55 -11.47
N THR A 69 6.89 15.41 -10.15
CA THR A 69 6.87 14.12 -9.44
C THR A 69 5.45 13.65 -9.15
N ALA A 70 4.45 14.53 -9.29
CA ALA A 70 3.04 14.20 -9.22
C ALA A 70 2.26 14.91 -10.35
N THR A 71 1.14 14.32 -10.79
CA THR A 71 0.21 14.96 -11.73
C THR A 71 -1.17 15.04 -11.07
N VAL A 72 -1.85 16.19 -11.22
CA VAL A 72 -3.26 16.33 -10.82
C VAL A 72 -4.11 16.04 -12.05
N GLY A 73 -4.66 14.84 -12.13
CA GLY A 73 -5.54 14.42 -13.20
C GLY A 73 -6.37 13.21 -12.81
N PRO A 74 -7.49 12.96 -13.49
CA PRO A 74 -8.25 11.74 -13.26
C PRO A 74 -7.38 10.52 -13.59
N VAL A 75 -7.41 9.52 -12.72
CA VAL A 75 -6.78 8.22 -12.99
C VAL A 75 -7.49 7.62 -14.21
N ARG A 76 -6.76 7.46 -15.31
CA ARG A 76 -7.25 6.76 -16.50
C ARG A 76 -6.87 5.30 -16.37
N GLU A 77 -7.85 4.46 -16.09
CA GLU A 77 -7.66 3.01 -16.10
C GLU A 77 -7.68 2.52 -17.55
N VAL A 78 -6.62 1.85 -17.97
CA VAL A 78 -6.54 1.19 -19.27
C VAL A 78 -6.69 -0.31 -19.02
N VAL A 79 -7.92 -0.80 -19.11
CA VAL A 79 -8.19 -2.24 -19.07
C VAL A 79 -7.82 -2.83 -20.42
N ARG A 80 -6.79 -3.69 -20.45
CA ARG A 80 -6.51 -4.54 -21.61
C ARG A 80 -7.08 -5.91 -21.31
N GLU A 81 -8.03 -6.32 -22.14
CA GLU A 81 -8.46 -7.71 -22.15
C GLU A 81 -7.38 -8.54 -22.85
N PHE A 82 -6.72 -9.40 -22.09
CA PHE A 82 -5.82 -10.40 -22.65
C PHE A 82 -6.64 -11.67 -22.89
N VAL A 83 -6.89 -11.98 -24.15
CA VAL A 83 -7.28 -13.34 -24.52
C VAL A 83 -6.04 -14.20 -24.36
N VAL A 84 -5.93 -14.85 -23.20
CA VAL A 84 -4.88 -15.83 -22.95
C VAL A 84 -5.22 -17.03 -23.82
N ASP A 85 -4.46 -17.27 -24.88
CA ASP A 85 -4.52 -18.55 -25.58
C ASP A 85 -4.20 -19.64 -24.54
N PRO A 86 -5.15 -20.54 -24.22
CA PRO A 86 -4.96 -21.55 -23.17
C PRO A 86 -3.97 -22.65 -23.58
N VAL A 87 -3.14 -22.42 -24.60
CA VAL A 87 -2.15 -23.40 -25.07
C VAL A 87 -1.12 -23.71 -23.97
N ALA A 88 -0.87 -22.80 -23.03
CA ALA A 88 -0.06 -23.07 -21.84
C ALA A 88 -0.79 -23.89 -20.76
N ASP A 89 -2.12 -23.86 -20.73
CA ASP A 89 -2.94 -24.66 -19.81
C ASP A 89 -3.24 -26.08 -20.37
N ARG A 90 -2.70 -26.40 -21.56
CA ARG A 90 -2.65 -27.77 -22.10
C ARG A 90 -1.52 -28.61 -21.51
N ALA A 91 -0.77 -28.11 -20.52
CA ALA A 91 -0.15 -29.01 -19.57
C ALA A 91 -1.29 -29.60 -18.74
N GLY A 92 -1.91 -30.67 -19.27
CA GLY A 92 -2.91 -31.44 -18.55
C GLY A 92 -2.41 -31.80 -17.14
N PRO A 93 -3.32 -32.17 -16.21
CA PRO A 93 -2.95 -32.42 -14.82
C PRO A 93 -1.68 -33.25 -14.78
N ALA A 94 -0.68 -32.79 -14.02
CA ALA A 94 0.61 -33.45 -13.92
C ALA A 94 0.38 -34.95 -13.80
N ARG A 95 0.74 -35.70 -14.85
CA ARG A 95 0.42 -37.13 -14.93
C ARG A 95 1.12 -37.80 -13.75
N VAL A 96 0.33 -38.33 -12.82
CA VAL A 96 0.87 -39.12 -11.72
C VAL A 96 1.50 -40.37 -12.33
N PRO A 97 2.77 -40.68 -12.02
CA PRO A 97 3.39 -41.91 -12.49
C PRO A 97 2.56 -43.13 -12.08
N GLY A 98 2.19 -43.95 -13.05
CA GLY A 98 1.40 -45.18 -12.84
C GLY A 98 2.26 -46.43 -12.76
N THR A 99 3.50 -46.37 -13.25
CA THR A 99 4.44 -47.50 -13.24
C THR A 99 5.70 -47.17 -12.46
N THR A 100 6.40 -48.20 -11.99
CA THR A 100 7.69 -48.05 -11.29
C THR A 100 8.72 -47.29 -12.14
N VAL A 101 8.77 -47.56 -13.45
CA VAL A 101 9.71 -46.87 -14.36
C VAL A 101 9.39 -45.38 -14.42
N GLU A 102 8.11 -45.01 -14.56
CA GLU A 102 7.71 -43.60 -14.57
C GLU A 102 8.03 -42.91 -13.23
N TRP A 103 7.87 -43.59 -12.09
CA TRP A 103 8.25 -43.08 -10.77
C TRP A 103 9.75 -42.83 -10.69
N LEU A 104 10.58 -43.77 -11.15
CA LEU A 104 12.04 -43.64 -11.15
C LEU A 104 12.50 -42.51 -12.04
N THR A 105 11.93 -42.37 -13.25
CA THR A 105 12.26 -41.27 -14.18
C THR A 105 11.91 -39.92 -13.56
N MET A 106 10.73 -39.77 -12.96
CA MET A 106 10.31 -38.52 -12.34
C MET A 106 11.22 -38.15 -11.16
N LEU A 107 11.52 -39.09 -10.26
CA LEU A 107 12.39 -38.84 -9.11
C LEU A 107 13.84 -38.55 -9.52
N GLY A 108 14.35 -39.23 -10.55
CA GLY A 108 15.68 -38.97 -11.13
C GLY A 108 15.81 -37.55 -11.67
N ALA A 109 14.84 -37.09 -12.47
CA ALA A 109 14.83 -35.72 -12.98
C ALA A 109 14.77 -34.66 -11.87
N ARG A 110 14.11 -34.96 -10.73
CA ARG A 110 14.11 -34.06 -9.57
C ARG A 110 15.42 -34.06 -8.81
N ALA A 111 16.10 -35.20 -8.71
CA ALA A 111 17.44 -35.27 -8.12
C ALA A 111 18.45 -34.42 -8.91
N GLU A 112 18.40 -34.43 -10.24
CA GLU A 112 19.24 -33.58 -11.10
C GLU A 112 19.01 -32.08 -10.82
N GLN A 113 17.75 -31.66 -10.64
CA GLN A 113 17.45 -30.27 -10.29
C GLN A 113 17.98 -29.85 -8.91
N LEU A 114 18.03 -30.78 -7.95
CA LEU A 114 18.60 -30.51 -6.64
C LEU A 114 20.14 -30.47 -6.66
N HIS A 115 20.78 -31.24 -7.56
CA HIS A 115 22.23 -31.26 -7.72
C HIS A 115 22.78 -30.04 -8.49
N GLY A 116 22.12 -29.63 -9.58
CA GLY A 116 22.66 -28.60 -10.47
C GLY A 116 21.64 -27.62 -11.06
N GLY A 117 20.35 -27.79 -10.77
CA GLY A 117 19.28 -26.96 -11.33
C GLY A 117 18.77 -25.87 -10.39
N GLU A 118 17.69 -25.22 -10.81
CA GLU A 118 17.01 -24.12 -10.12
C GLU A 118 16.61 -24.44 -8.67
N LEU A 119 16.21 -25.69 -8.40
CA LEU A 119 15.79 -26.12 -7.06
C LEU A 119 16.94 -26.09 -6.05
N ARG A 120 18.20 -26.15 -6.48
CA ARG A 120 19.38 -26.06 -5.61
C ARG A 120 19.38 -24.79 -4.75
N HIS A 121 18.94 -23.67 -5.30
CA HIS A 121 19.04 -22.36 -4.63
C HIS A 121 17.78 -21.99 -3.83
N ARG A 122 16.67 -22.72 -4.02
CA ARG A 122 15.38 -22.49 -3.33
C ARG A 122 15.31 -23.23 -2.00
N HIS A 123 16.11 -22.80 -1.04
CA HIS A 123 16.28 -23.45 0.27
C HIS A 123 14.96 -23.61 1.07
N TRP A 124 13.95 -22.76 0.85
CA TRP A 124 12.63 -22.92 1.48
C TRP A 124 11.82 -24.09 0.92
N ASP A 125 12.08 -24.50 -0.33
CA ASP A 125 11.42 -25.65 -0.97
C ASP A 125 12.02 -26.97 -0.47
N HIS A 126 13.29 -26.99 -0.05
CA HIS A 126 13.97 -28.19 0.44
C HIS A 126 13.26 -28.81 1.64
N ARG A 127 12.82 -27.99 2.61
CA ARG A 127 12.09 -28.48 3.78
C ARG A 127 10.74 -29.10 3.41
N ARG A 128 10.05 -28.55 2.41
CA ARG A 128 8.76 -29.07 1.92
C ARG A 128 8.96 -30.40 1.17
N LEU A 129 9.97 -30.46 0.31
CA LEU A 129 10.36 -31.67 -0.41
C LEU A 129 10.77 -32.79 0.55
N TRP A 130 11.59 -32.48 1.57
CA TRP A 130 12.01 -33.46 2.58
C TRP A 130 10.82 -34.09 3.30
N ARG A 131 9.84 -33.27 3.73
CA ARG A 131 8.62 -33.76 4.37
C ARG A 131 7.85 -34.71 3.47
N ALA A 132 7.60 -34.32 2.21
CA ALA A 132 6.86 -35.16 1.26
C ALA A 132 7.58 -36.48 0.97
N LEU A 133 8.91 -36.44 0.80
CA LEU A 133 9.72 -37.65 0.57
C LEU A 133 9.72 -38.57 1.80
N SER A 134 9.76 -38.00 3.00
CA SER A 134 9.68 -38.75 4.26
C SER A 134 8.32 -39.45 4.43
N GLU A 135 7.22 -38.78 4.05
CA GLU A 135 5.88 -39.36 4.05
C GLU A 135 5.77 -40.55 3.06
N VAL A 136 6.34 -40.40 1.85
CA VAL A 136 6.39 -41.49 0.86
C VAL A 136 7.25 -42.66 1.33
N ALA A 137 8.42 -42.39 1.92
CA ALA A 137 9.30 -43.43 2.46
C ALA A 137 8.60 -44.20 3.59
N ALA A 138 7.92 -43.51 4.50
CA ALA A 138 7.14 -44.15 5.56
C ALA A 138 6.04 -45.06 5.01
N ALA A 139 5.30 -44.60 3.99
CA ALA A 139 4.28 -45.41 3.31
C ALA A 139 4.88 -46.66 2.62
N LEU A 140 6.03 -46.52 1.96
CA LEU A 140 6.76 -47.63 1.36
C LEU A 140 7.18 -48.66 2.42
N GLY A 141 7.66 -48.20 3.58
CA GLY A 141 8.01 -49.06 4.70
C GLY A 141 6.83 -49.85 5.26
N GLN A 142 5.65 -49.26 5.30
CA GLN A 142 4.43 -49.94 5.72
C GLN A 142 3.95 -50.97 4.69
N ALA A 143 4.12 -50.69 3.40
CA ALA A 143 3.71 -51.58 2.32
C ALA A 143 4.65 -52.76 2.10
N HIS A 144 5.95 -52.62 2.40
CA HIS A 144 6.95 -53.66 2.15
C HIS A 144 7.06 -54.66 3.31
N PRO A 145 6.97 -55.99 3.05
CA PRO A 145 7.21 -57.00 4.07
C PRO A 145 8.59 -56.87 4.71
N GLY A 146 8.63 -56.62 6.03
CA GLY A 146 9.88 -56.42 6.78
C GLY A 146 10.40 -54.98 6.80
N GLY A 147 9.64 -54.01 6.29
CA GLY A 147 9.96 -52.58 6.41
C GLY A 147 11.07 -52.08 5.48
N LEU A 148 11.41 -50.79 5.59
CA LEU A 148 12.49 -50.16 4.81
C LEU A 148 13.85 -50.79 5.10
N GLU A 149 14.11 -51.16 6.36
CA GLU A 149 15.34 -51.84 6.79
C GLU A 149 15.60 -53.13 5.99
N ALA A 150 14.55 -53.86 5.61
CA ALA A 150 14.69 -55.06 4.78
C ALA A 150 15.03 -54.74 3.32
N LEU A 151 14.59 -53.58 2.81
CA LEU A 151 14.96 -53.10 1.48
C LEU A 151 16.41 -52.62 1.45
N GLU A 152 16.85 -51.90 2.47
CA GLU A 152 18.22 -51.39 2.57
C GLU A 152 19.26 -52.51 2.68
N ARG A 153 18.94 -53.58 3.42
CA ARG A 153 19.81 -54.78 3.51
C ARG A 153 19.91 -55.58 2.20
N ARG A 154 19.00 -55.36 1.25
CA ARG A 154 18.95 -56.07 -0.05
C ARG A 154 19.56 -55.27 -1.20
N ARG A 155 20.04 -54.06 -0.94
CA ARG A 155 20.68 -53.17 -1.90
C ARG A 155 22.19 -53.39 -1.92
#